data_AF-A0A9P0MIL0-F1
#
_entry.id   AF-A0A9P0MIL0-F1
#
_cell.length_a   1.000
_cell.length_b   1.000
_cell.length_c   1.000
_cell.angle_alpha   90.00
_cell.angle_beta   90.00
_cell.angle_gamma   90.00
#
_symmetry.space_group_name_H-M   'P 1'
#
loop_
_entity.id
_entity.type
_entity.pdbx_description
1 polymer ?
#
loop_
_entity_poly.entity_id
_entity_poly.type
_entity_poly.pdbx_seq_one_letter_code
_entity_poly.pdbx_strand_id
1 'polypeptide(L)'
;MRCSLAIYLSLLAFSCANQIIYRTPLLTEGREETLVSCSYEKYPSSNSVCNIRPEDFKPCTASNFFGYKKGSPCIFIELENVLGWKPRYFSSMKSLPKGMPQALKDQIDDLTANVKMWETIWVACEGLTPADKEFIGSTVAIPQPGFPGYFFPYIGQKGYLNPIIAVQLERPQVGVIINIVCKAWAPGIVHNANKPLGMAMVELLFD
;
A
#
# COMPACT_ATOMS: atom_id res chain seq x y z
N MET A 1 25.33 -22.28 -6.51
CA MET A 1 25.29 -20.86 -6.13
C MET A 1 24.01 -20.25 -6.68
N ARG A 2 22.97 -20.04 -5.86
CA ARG A 2 21.75 -19.34 -6.29
C ARG A 2 22.05 -17.84 -6.23
N CYS A 3 22.27 -17.22 -7.38
CA CYS A 3 22.15 -15.77 -7.49
C CYS A 3 20.66 -15.42 -7.30
N SER A 4 20.25 -15.17 -6.07
CA SER A 4 18.97 -14.52 -5.82
C SER A 4 19.14 -13.06 -6.19
N LEU A 5 18.55 -12.63 -7.31
CA LEU A 5 18.33 -11.22 -7.60
C LEU A 5 17.52 -10.63 -6.43
N ALA A 6 18.15 -9.83 -5.56
CA ALA A 6 17.42 -9.07 -4.57
C ALA A 6 16.76 -7.91 -5.31
N ILE A 7 15.44 -7.98 -5.50
CA ILE A 7 14.70 -6.90 -6.13
C ILE A 7 14.40 -5.87 -5.05
N TYR A 8 14.91 -4.68 -5.28
CA TYR A 8 14.89 -3.54 -4.39
C TYR A 8 13.68 -2.66 -4.74
N LEU A 9 12.52 -2.96 -4.17
CA LEU A 9 11.30 -2.16 -4.33
C LEU A 9 11.29 -1.03 -3.29
N SER A 10 10.84 0.17 -3.68
CA SER A 10 10.62 1.28 -2.76
C SER A 10 9.14 1.38 -2.39
N LEU A 11 8.85 1.73 -1.13
CA LEU A 11 7.54 2.25 -0.76
C LEU A 11 7.68 3.74 -0.50
N LEU A 12 6.73 4.52 -0.99
CA LEU A 12 6.65 5.95 -0.73
C LEU A 12 5.44 6.21 0.17
N ALA A 13 5.66 6.94 1.27
CA ALA A 13 4.60 7.41 2.15
C ALA A 13 4.37 8.89 1.91
N PHE A 14 3.12 9.28 1.70
CA PHE A 14 2.75 10.66 1.44
C PHE A 14 1.72 11.17 2.46
N SER A 15 1.96 12.40 2.92
CA SER A 15 0.90 13.26 3.49
C SER A 15 0.00 13.77 2.36
N CYS A 16 -1.25 14.10 2.70
CA CYS A 16 -2.32 14.39 1.75
C CYS A 16 -2.01 15.48 0.71
N ALA A 17 -1.03 16.36 0.97
CA ALA A 17 -0.65 17.44 0.06
C ALA A 17 0.00 16.95 -1.25
N ASN A 18 0.69 15.80 -1.25
CA ASN A 18 1.54 15.38 -2.38
C ASN A 18 0.84 14.44 -3.39
N GLN A 19 -0.49 14.29 -3.32
CA GLN A 19 -1.23 13.28 -4.08
C GLN A 19 -2.14 13.82 -5.20
N ILE A 20 -1.78 14.94 -5.84
CA ILE A 20 -2.60 15.62 -6.86
C ILE A 20 -3.05 14.66 -7.98
N ILE A 21 -2.15 13.82 -8.48
CA ILE A 21 -2.45 12.84 -9.54
C ILE A 21 -3.54 11.86 -9.11
N TYR A 22 -3.54 11.42 -7.85
CA TYR A 22 -4.53 10.48 -7.33
C TYR A 22 -5.86 11.13 -6.95
N ARG A 23 -5.89 12.45 -6.76
CA ARG A 23 -7.15 13.20 -6.60
C ARG A 23 -7.88 13.38 -7.93
N THR A 24 -7.13 13.51 -9.01
CA THR A 24 -7.65 13.65 -10.37
C THR A 24 -6.94 12.69 -11.33
N PRO A 25 -7.14 11.36 -11.19
CA PRO A 25 -6.39 10.36 -11.95
C PRO A 25 -6.48 10.54 -13.47
N LEU A 26 -7.62 11.01 -13.96
CA LEU A 26 -7.90 11.23 -15.38
C LEU A 26 -6.96 12.25 -16.05
N LEU A 27 -6.26 13.10 -15.28
CA LEU A 27 -5.24 14.01 -15.82
C LEU A 27 -3.98 13.30 -16.32
N THR A 28 -3.83 12.00 -16.05
CA THR A 28 -2.70 11.20 -16.52
C THR A 28 -2.86 10.93 -18.03
N GLU A 29 -1.88 11.34 -18.83
CA GLU A 29 -1.92 11.21 -20.29
C GLU A 29 -2.19 9.76 -20.74
N GLY A 30 -3.16 9.60 -21.65
CA GLY A 30 -3.56 8.31 -22.22
C GLY A 30 -4.38 7.41 -21.28
N ARG A 31 -4.73 7.87 -20.07
CA ARG A 31 -5.48 7.04 -19.10
C ARG A 31 -6.94 6.84 -19.48
N GLU A 32 -7.65 7.88 -19.92
CA GLU A 32 -9.08 7.76 -20.28
C GLU A 32 -9.34 6.67 -21.32
N GLU A 33 -8.43 6.50 -22.27
CA GLU A 33 -8.52 5.53 -23.36
C GLU A 33 -8.18 4.09 -22.93
N THR A 34 -7.37 3.92 -21.87
CA THR A 34 -6.82 2.62 -21.45
C THR A 34 -7.45 2.08 -20.17
N LEU A 35 -8.36 2.82 -19.54
CA LEU A 35 -8.95 2.48 -18.25
C LEU A 35 -9.88 1.27 -18.29
N VAL A 36 -9.67 0.32 -17.37
CA VAL A 36 -10.56 -0.82 -17.13
C VAL A 36 -10.81 -1.07 -15.65
N SER A 37 -11.95 -1.66 -15.33
CA SER A 37 -12.20 -2.20 -13.98
C SER A 37 -11.45 -3.52 -13.81
N CYS A 38 -10.59 -3.58 -12.80
CA CYS A 38 -9.81 -4.77 -12.47
C CYS A 38 -10.35 -5.48 -11.23
N SER A 39 -10.12 -6.78 -11.16
CA SER A 39 -10.33 -7.60 -9.96
C SER A 39 -9.39 -8.81 -9.99
N TYR A 40 -9.38 -9.61 -8.93
CA TYR A 40 -8.62 -10.87 -8.89
C TYR A 40 -9.09 -11.88 -9.96
N GLU A 41 -10.30 -11.73 -10.49
CA GLU A 41 -10.86 -12.51 -11.59
C GLU A 41 -10.57 -11.90 -12.96
N LYS A 42 -10.28 -10.60 -13.01
CA LYS A 42 -10.15 -9.83 -14.25
C LYS A 42 -8.93 -8.92 -14.20
N TYR A 43 -7.82 -9.47 -14.70
CA TYR A 43 -6.58 -8.73 -14.90
C TYR A 43 -6.69 -7.82 -16.15
N PRO A 44 -6.00 -6.67 -16.17
CA PRO A 44 -5.94 -5.82 -17.35
C PRO A 44 -5.16 -6.53 -18.48
N SER A 45 -5.49 -6.20 -19.73
CA SER A 45 -4.66 -6.57 -20.89
C SER A 45 -3.41 -5.67 -20.96
N SER A 46 -2.43 -6.04 -21.80
CA SER A 46 -1.16 -5.31 -21.95
C SER A 46 -1.31 -3.83 -22.31
N ASN A 47 -2.44 -3.45 -22.94
CA ASN A 47 -2.70 -2.10 -23.42
C ASN A 47 -3.71 -1.34 -22.53
N SER A 48 -4.07 -1.91 -21.39
CA SER A 48 -5.06 -1.34 -20.47
C SER A 48 -4.49 -1.20 -19.05
N VAL A 49 -5.09 -0.31 -18.27
CA VAL A 49 -4.64 0.02 -16.91
C VAL A 49 -5.81 -0.03 -15.95
N CYS A 50 -5.54 -0.46 -14.71
CA CYS A 50 -6.56 -0.53 -13.69
C CYS A 50 -7.03 0.84 -13.24
N ASN A 51 -8.35 0.97 -13.11
CA ASN A 51 -8.96 2.13 -12.54
C ASN A 51 -8.67 2.20 -11.03
N ILE A 52 -8.16 3.34 -10.58
CA ILE A 52 -7.94 3.69 -9.18
C ILE A 52 -8.84 4.89 -8.95
N ARG A 53 -9.93 4.69 -8.20
CA ARG A 53 -10.93 5.73 -7.99
C ARG A 53 -10.74 6.36 -6.61
N PRO A 54 -10.73 7.69 -6.48
CA PRO A 54 -10.68 8.36 -5.17
C PRO A 54 -11.76 7.85 -4.18
N GLU A 55 -12.90 7.43 -4.70
CA GLU A 55 -14.05 6.96 -3.93
C GLU A 55 -13.80 5.62 -3.23
N ASP A 56 -12.89 4.80 -3.76
CA ASP A 56 -12.52 3.50 -3.17
C ASP A 56 -11.72 3.67 -1.87
N PHE A 57 -11.23 4.89 -1.59
CA PHE A 57 -10.48 5.22 -0.38
C PHE A 57 -11.33 5.82 0.74
N LYS A 58 -12.68 5.86 0.62
CA LYS A 58 -13.52 6.39 1.71
C LYS A 58 -13.23 5.66 3.04
N PRO A 59 -13.05 6.40 4.16
CA PRO A 59 -13.30 7.83 4.34
C PRO A 59 -12.09 8.76 4.05
N CYS A 60 -10.96 8.23 3.56
CA CYS A 60 -9.74 8.97 3.21
C CYS A 60 -9.86 9.73 1.87
N THR A 61 -10.84 10.62 1.74
CA THR A 61 -11.04 11.43 0.53
C THR A 61 -10.82 12.92 0.78
N ALA A 62 -10.53 13.68 -0.27
CA ALA A 62 -10.40 15.14 -0.18
C ALA A 62 -11.66 15.81 0.39
N SER A 63 -12.84 15.33 0.01
CA SER A 63 -14.13 15.85 0.51
C SER A 63 -14.32 15.64 2.02
N ASN A 64 -13.67 14.63 2.61
CA ASN A 64 -13.68 14.36 4.04
C ASN A 64 -12.37 14.82 4.72
N PHE A 65 -11.60 15.71 4.07
CA PHE A 65 -10.31 16.22 4.58
C PHE A 65 -9.36 15.09 5.00
N PHE A 66 -9.43 13.95 4.31
CA PHE A 66 -8.65 12.75 4.60
C PHE A 66 -8.72 12.29 6.06
N GLY A 67 -9.85 12.56 6.73
CA GLY A 67 -10.09 12.19 8.13
C GLY A 67 -9.43 13.11 9.17
N TYR A 68 -8.59 14.07 8.78
CA TYR A 68 -7.90 14.98 9.70
C TYR A 68 -8.87 15.77 10.59
N LYS A 69 -9.96 16.29 10.01
CA LYS A 69 -10.99 17.04 10.77
C LYS A 69 -11.72 16.23 11.83
N LYS A 70 -11.67 14.89 11.75
CA LYS A 70 -12.35 13.99 12.68
C LYS A 70 -11.38 13.36 13.69
N GLY A 71 -10.10 13.75 13.66
CA GLY A 71 -9.07 13.11 14.49
C GLY A 71 -8.70 11.70 14.04
N SER A 72 -9.06 11.31 12.81
CA SER A 72 -8.74 9.99 12.24
C SER A 72 -8.01 10.14 10.90
N PRO A 73 -6.80 10.75 10.88
CA PRO A 73 -6.10 11.13 9.67
C PRO A 73 -5.65 9.91 8.86
N CYS A 74 -5.56 10.09 7.55
CA CYS A 74 -5.03 9.08 6.65
C CYS A 74 -3.65 9.47 6.10
N ILE A 75 -2.77 8.48 5.99
CA ILE A 75 -1.56 8.52 5.17
C ILE A 75 -1.74 7.62 3.95
N PHE A 76 -1.03 7.89 2.87
CA PHE A 76 -1.08 7.03 1.69
C PHE A 76 0.26 6.36 1.45
N ILE A 77 0.20 5.08 1.12
CA ILE A 77 1.37 4.27 0.79
C ILE A 77 1.27 3.89 -0.68
N GLU A 78 2.27 4.28 -1.44
CA GLU A 78 2.45 3.96 -2.85
C GLU A 78 3.58 2.95 -2.99
N LEU A 79 3.37 1.94 -3.85
CA LEU A 79 4.43 1.02 -4.24
C LEU A 79 5.01 1.46 -5.58
N GLU A 80 6.28 1.87 -5.55
CA GLU A 80 7.01 2.24 -6.75
C GLU A 80 7.18 1.02 -7.65
N ASN A 81 6.95 1.22 -8.95
CA ASN A 81 7.02 0.14 -9.93
C ASN A 81 8.39 0.03 -10.60
N VAL A 82 8.80 -1.21 -10.83
CA VAL A 82 9.98 -1.55 -11.64
C VAL A 82 9.51 -2.16 -12.96
N LEU A 83 10.01 -1.66 -14.08
CA LEU A 83 9.64 -2.12 -15.41
C LEU A 83 9.87 -3.64 -15.56
N GLY A 84 8.82 -4.36 -15.96
CA GLY A 84 8.82 -5.80 -16.17
C GLY A 84 8.83 -6.65 -14.89
N TRP A 85 8.86 -6.02 -13.71
CA TRP A 85 8.87 -6.76 -12.45
C TRP A 85 7.52 -7.44 -12.19
N LYS A 86 7.58 -8.73 -11.86
CA LYS A 86 6.43 -9.53 -11.44
C LYS A 86 6.57 -9.90 -9.96
N PRO A 87 5.62 -9.52 -9.10
CA PRO A 87 5.62 -9.97 -7.72
C PRO A 87 5.51 -11.49 -7.63
N ARG A 88 6.14 -12.01 -6.59
CA ARG A 88 5.86 -13.34 -6.07
C ARG A 88 4.93 -13.19 -4.89
N TYR A 89 4.14 -14.22 -4.63
CA TYR A 89 3.14 -14.19 -3.57
C TYR A 89 3.35 -15.34 -2.59
N PHE A 90 2.87 -15.12 -1.36
CA PHE A 90 2.75 -16.21 -0.40
C PHE A 90 1.69 -17.21 -0.87
N SER A 91 1.80 -18.46 -0.44
CA SER A 91 0.90 -19.54 -0.87
C SER A 91 0.12 -20.19 0.27
N SER A 92 0.46 -19.83 1.51
CA SER A 92 -0.22 -20.34 2.72
C SER A 92 0.23 -19.56 3.96
N MET A 93 -0.54 -19.67 5.04
CA MET A 93 -0.18 -19.12 6.36
C MET A 93 1.20 -19.60 6.86
N LYS A 94 1.59 -20.83 6.50
CA LYS A 94 2.91 -21.40 6.87
C LYS A 94 4.08 -20.73 6.15
N SER A 95 3.82 -20.08 5.02
CA SER A 95 4.85 -19.37 4.24
C SER A 95 5.08 -17.93 4.71
N LEU A 96 4.25 -17.42 5.63
CA LEU A 96 4.37 -16.07 6.15
C LEU A 96 5.61 -15.95 7.06
N PRO A 97 6.42 -14.90 6.92
CA PRO A 97 7.65 -14.73 7.70
C PRO A 97 7.34 -14.44 9.18
N LYS A 98 8.24 -14.85 10.08
CA LYS A 98 8.10 -14.63 11.53
C LYS A 98 7.94 -13.15 11.88
N GLY A 99 8.68 -12.27 11.21
CA GLY A 99 8.65 -10.81 11.45
C GLY A 99 7.41 -10.08 10.97
N MET A 100 6.51 -10.73 10.22
CA MET A 100 5.24 -10.12 9.82
C MET A 100 4.33 -9.93 11.05
N PRO A 101 3.72 -8.74 11.24
CA PRO A 101 2.86 -8.46 12.40
C PRO A 101 1.70 -9.45 12.52
N GLN A 102 1.37 -9.86 13.74
CA GLN A 102 0.31 -10.85 13.98
C GLN A 102 -1.06 -10.35 13.49
N ALA A 103 -1.39 -9.08 13.75
CA ALA A 103 -2.63 -8.48 13.27
C ALA A 103 -2.80 -8.56 11.74
N LEU A 104 -1.70 -8.41 10.99
CA LEU A 104 -1.74 -8.57 9.53
C LEU A 104 -1.93 -10.05 9.14
N LYS A 105 -1.29 -10.99 9.85
CA LYS A 105 -1.49 -12.43 9.60
C LYS A 105 -2.94 -12.83 9.80
N ASP A 106 -3.57 -12.34 10.86
CA ASP A 106 -4.97 -12.62 11.16
C ASP A 106 -5.89 -12.09 10.04
N GLN A 107 -5.64 -10.86 9.56
CA GLN A 107 -6.35 -10.31 8.40
C GLN A 107 -6.12 -11.12 7.11
N ILE A 108 -4.91 -11.61 6.88
CA ILE A 108 -4.60 -12.45 5.71
C ILE A 108 -5.38 -13.76 5.79
N ASP A 109 -5.47 -14.40 6.97
CA ASP A 109 -6.22 -15.64 7.15
C ASP A 109 -7.70 -15.46 6.77
N ASP A 110 -8.31 -14.37 7.26
CA ASP A 110 -9.70 -14.03 6.95
C ASP A 110 -9.91 -13.71 5.46
N LEU A 111 -9.09 -12.83 4.88
CA LEU A 111 -9.25 -12.38 3.49
C LEU A 111 -8.96 -13.50 2.48
N THR A 112 -7.98 -14.34 2.77
CA THR A 112 -7.56 -15.41 1.86
C THR A 112 -8.46 -16.65 1.87
N ALA A 113 -9.58 -16.61 2.60
CA ALA A 113 -10.74 -17.45 2.31
C ALA A 113 -11.11 -17.39 0.82
N ASN A 114 -10.93 -16.22 0.18
CA ASN A 114 -10.80 -16.13 -1.28
C ASN A 114 -9.35 -16.43 -1.68
N VAL A 115 -9.12 -17.64 -2.24
CA VAL A 115 -7.78 -18.12 -2.63
C VAL A 115 -7.05 -17.15 -3.56
N LYS A 116 -7.75 -16.39 -4.39
CA LYS A 116 -7.10 -15.44 -5.31
C LYS A 116 -6.47 -14.25 -4.59
N MET A 117 -6.95 -13.89 -3.39
CA MET A 117 -6.37 -12.81 -2.59
C MET A 117 -4.95 -13.13 -2.09
N TRP A 118 -4.50 -14.38 -2.16
CA TRP A 118 -3.08 -14.70 -1.98
C TRP A 118 -2.19 -13.92 -2.95
N GLU A 119 -2.69 -13.55 -4.13
CA GLU A 119 -2.00 -12.72 -5.13
C GLU A 119 -1.96 -11.24 -4.72
N THR A 120 -1.49 -10.96 -3.50
CA THR A 120 -1.40 -9.62 -2.91
C THR A 120 -0.01 -9.39 -2.34
N ILE A 121 0.52 -8.20 -2.55
CA ILE A 121 1.69 -7.70 -1.81
C ILE A 121 1.13 -7.02 -0.55
N TRP A 122 1.24 -7.70 0.59
CA TRP A 122 0.62 -7.24 1.83
C TRP A 122 1.36 -6.06 2.45
N VAL A 123 0.67 -5.16 3.14
CA VAL A 123 1.29 -4.01 3.80
C VAL A 123 0.80 -3.92 5.24
N ALA A 124 1.73 -3.68 6.16
CA ALA A 124 1.41 -3.32 7.53
C ALA A 124 2.19 -2.06 7.93
N CYS A 125 1.51 -1.17 8.65
CA CYS A 125 2.11 0.01 9.27
C CYS A 125 2.06 -0.12 10.79
N GLU A 126 3.17 0.20 11.45
CA GLU A 126 3.32 0.17 12.91
C GLU A 126 4.14 1.37 13.37
N GLY A 127 4.03 1.73 14.65
CA GLY A 127 4.97 2.66 15.26
C GLY A 127 6.39 2.10 15.26
N LEU A 128 7.38 2.95 15.03
CA LEU A 128 8.79 2.56 14.94
C LEU A 128 9.34 2.07 16.29
N THR A 129 9.08 2.82 17.37
CA THR A 129 9.46 2.48 18.74
C THR A 129 8.25 1.97 19.55
N PRO A 130 8.46 1.37 20.74
CA PRO A 130 7.34 0.99 21.62
C PRO A 130 6.42 2.17 21.96
N ALA A 131 6.97 3.36 22.18
CA ALA A 131 6.18 4.57 22.42
C ALA A 131 5.35 4.95 21.18
N ASP A 132 5.96 4.94 19.99
CA ASP A 132 5.23 5.22 18.74
C ASP A 132 4.09 4.22 18.51
N LYS A 133 4.26 2.95 18.92
CA LYS A 133 3.21 1.91 18.81
C LYS A 133 2.01 2.20 19.70
N GLU A 134 2.24 2.81 20.85
CA GLU A 134 1.16 3.29 21.72
C GLU A 134 0.52 4.56 21.16
N PHE A 135 1.34 5.51 20.68
CA PHE A 135 0.85 6.80 20.17
C PHE A 135 0.10 6.70 18.85
N ILE A 136 0.50 5.81 17.94
CA ILE A 136 -0.17 5.64 16.64
C ILE A 136 -1.59 5.07 16.78
N GLY A 137 -1.82 4.24 17.81
CA GLY A 137 -3.07 3.52 18.01
C GLY A 137 -3.39 2.50 16.91
N SER A 138 -4.66 2.17 16.77
CA SER A 138 -5.15 1.25 15.73
C SER A 138 -5.07 1.88 14.34
N THR A 139 -4.73 1.06 13.34
CA THR A 139 -4.68 1.47 11.93
C THR A 139 -5.53 0.57 11.05
N VAL A 140 -6.13 1.16 10.01
CA VAL A 140 -6.96 0.44 9.03
C VAL A 140 -6.47 0.77 7.62
N ALA A 141 -6.13 -0.26 6.85
CA ALA A 141 -5.74 -0.10 5.46
C ALA A 141 -6.96 -0.18 4.53
N ILE A 142 -7.02 0.75 3.57
CA ILE A 142 -8.17 0.97 2.68
C ILE A 142 -7.67 1.02 1.22
N PRO A 143 -8.30 0.29 0.29
CA PRO A 143 -9.48 -0.56 0.49
C PRO A 143 -9.18 -1.88 1.21
N GLN A 144 -7.91 -2.32 1.21
CA GLN A 144 -7.45 -3.56 1.82
C GLN A 144 -5.96 -3.44 2.21
N PRO A 145 -5.41 -4.33 3.08
CA PRO A 145 -4.05 -4.23 3.59
C PRO A 145 -2.97 -4.71 2.60
N GLY A 146 -2.95 -4.15 1.39
CA GLY A 146 -1.93 -4.46 0.40
C GLY A 146 -2.27 -4.06 -1.02
N PHE A 147 -1.36 -4.37 -1.93
CA PHE A 147 -1.46 -4.10 -3.35
C PHE A 147 -1.86 -5.38 -4.10
N PRO A 148 -3.05 -5.43 -4.71
CA PRO A 148 -3.50 -6.56 -5.50
C PRO A 148 -2.61 -6.84 -6.72
N GLY A 149 -2.48 -8.11 -7.06
CA GLY A 149 -1.60 -8.57 -8.13
C GLY A 149 -1.95 -8.09 -9.53
N TYR A 150 -3.23 -7.75 -9.75
CA TYR A 150 -3.71 -7.23 -11.04
C TYR A 150 -3.20 -5.83 -11.40
N PHE A 151 -2.50 -5.14 -10.49
CA PHE A 151 -1.75 -3.92 -10.81
C PHE A 151 -0.38 -4.19 -11.45
N PHE A 152 0.06 -5.44 -11.53
CA PHE A 152 1.38 -5.85 -11.98
C PHE A 152 1.31 -6.87 -13.14
N PRO A 153 2.36 -6.95 -13.98
CA PRO A 153 3.54 -6.10 -14.02
C PRO A 153 3.28 -4.73 -14.65
N TYR A 154 4.10 -3.75 -14.31
CA TYR A 154 4.25 -2.53 -15.09
C TYR A 154 5.17 -2.80 -16.29
N ILE A 155 4.70 -2.55 -17.51
CA ILE A 155 5.43 -2.77 -18.77
C ILE A 155 5.56 -1.50 -19.62
N GLY A 156 5.27 -0.32 -19.05
CA GLY A 156 5.30 0.95 -19.76
C GLY A 156 3.98 1.33 -20.44
N GLN A 157 2.88 0.69 -20.07
CA GLN A 157 1.56 0.97 -20.62
C GLN A 157 1.10 2.41 -20.28
N LYS A 158 0.56 3.12 -21.27
CA LYS A 158 0.12 4.52 -21.11
C LYS A 158 -1.02 4.65 -20.11
N GLY A 159 -1.02 5.74 -19.35
CA GLY A 159 -2.04 6.01 -18.34
C GLY A 159 -1.91 5.20 -17.05
N TYR A 160 -0.85 4.39 -16.89
CA TYR A 160 -0.61 3.61 -15.69
C TYR A 160 -0.36 4.50 -14.48
N LEU A 161 -0.91 4.09 -13.33
CA LEU A 161 -0.63 4.70 -12.04
C LEU A 161 -0.12 3.62 -11.10
N ASN A 162 0.88 3.96 -10.30
CA ASN A 162 1.36 3.08 -9.26
C ASN A 162 0.21 2.76 -8.29
N PRO A 163 0.09 1.51 -7.83
CA PRO A 163 -0.95 1.15 -6.89
C PRO A 163 -0.71 1.84 -5.55
N ILE A 164 -1.79 2.35 -4.96
CA ILE A 164 -1.78 3.05 -3.68
C ILE A 164 -2.79 2.42 -2.72
N ILE A 165 -2.50 2.52 -1.43
CA ILE A 165 -3.46 2.27 -0.35
C ILE A 165 -3.50 3.48 0.59
N ALA A 166 -4.63 3.70 1.25
CA ALA A 166 -4.71 4.61 2.38
C ALA A 166 -4.56 3.81 3.69
N VAL A 167 -3.89 4.38 4.67
CA VAL A 167 -3.81 3.86 6.03
C VAL A 167 -4.41 4.91 6.94
N GLN A 168 -5.61 4.62 7.43
CA GLN A 168 -6.31 5.48 8.37
C GLN A 168 -5.81 5.18 9.80
N LEU A 169 -5.36 6.21 10.49
CA LEU A 169 -5.07 6.15 11.92
C LEU A 169 -6.37 6.46 12.65
N GLU A 170 -6.91 5.53 13.44
CA GLU A 170 -8.25 5.70 13.99
C GLU A 170 -8.29 6.83 15.03
N ARG A 171 -7.34 6.83 15.97
CA ARG A 171 -7.21 7.81 17.05
C ARG A 171 -5.75 7.91 17.50
N PRO A 172 -4.86 8.53 16.70
CA PRO A 172 -3.48 8.75 17.13
C PRO A 172 -3.43 9.79 18.26
N GLN A 173 -2.38 9.74 19.07
CA GLN A 173 -2.14 10.71 20.13
C GLN A 173 -1.74 12.07 19.56
N VAL A 174 -2.36 13.14 20.07
CA VAL A 174 -2.08 14.53 19.69
C VAL A 174 -0.96 15.14 20.53
N GLY A 175 -0.28 16.15 20.01
CA GLY A 175 0.79 16.89 20.70
C GLY A 175 2.10 16.11 20.87
N VAL A 176 2.26 14.98 20.19
CA VAL A 176 3.49 14.17 20.18
C VAL A 176 3.91 13.83 18.76
N ILE A 177 5.21 13.71 18.55
CA ILE A 177 5.77 13.23 17.29
C ILE A 177 5.67 11.70 17.27
N ILE A 178 5.10 11.16 16.19
CA ILE A 178 4.91 9.72 15.98
C ILE A 178 5.70 9.30 14.74
N ASN A 179 6.64 8.37 14.94
CA ASN A 179 7.38 7.74 13.85
C ASN A 179 6.66 6.47 13.40
N ILE A 180 6.18 6.46 12.16
CA ILE A 180 5.43 5.35 11.57
C ILE A 180 6.31 4.66 10.53
N VAL A 181 6.35 3.33 10.58
CA VAL A 181 7.01 2.50 9.58
C VAL A 181 6.00 1.58 8.91
N CYS A 182 5.90 1.67 7.59
CA CYS A 182 5.08 0.80 6.75
C CYS A 182 5.97 -0.17 5.99
N LYS A 183 5.67 -1.47 6.03
CA LYS A 183 6.45 -2.52 5.36
C LYS A 183 5.57 -3.31 4.40
N ALA A 184 6.08 -3.56 3.19
CA ALA A 184 5.47 -4.44 2.20
C ALA A 184 6.02 -5.86 2.35
N TRP A 185 5.13 -6.85 2.26
CA TRP A 185 5.44 -8.24 2.50
C TRP A 185 5.04 -9.07 1.28
N ALA A 186 6.05 -9.58 0.59
CA ALA A 186 5.93 -10.58 -0.45
C ALA A 186 7.26 -11.36 -0.55
N PRO A 187 7.26 -12.61 -1.03
CA PRO A 187 8.50 -13.35 -1.23
C PRO A 187 9.51 -12.58 -2.09
N GLY A 188 10.69 -12.33 -1.53
CA GLY A 188 11.78 -11.62 -2.21
C GLY A 188 11.87 -10.12 -1.93
N ILE A 189 10.87 -9.53 -1.26
CA ILE A 189 10.98 -8.16 -0.75
C ILE A 189 11.91 -8.16 0.46
N VAL A 190 12.93 -7.30 0.44
CA VAL A 190 13.88 -7.11 1.53
C VAL A 190 13.55 -5.79 2.24
N HIS A 191 13.47 -5.82 3.56
CA HIS A 191 13.36 -4.62 4.39
C HIS A 191 14.74 -4.08 4.75
N ASN A 192 15.02 -2.84 4.38
CA ASN A 192 16.25 -2.16 4.77
C ASN A 192 15.92 -0.70 5.08
N ALA A 193 16.35 -0.21 6.24
CA ALA A 193 16.11 1.18 6.65
C ALA A 193 17.16 2.14 6.08
N ASN A 194 18.39 1.67 5.83
CA ASN A 194 19.49 2.50 5.31
C ASN A 194 19.35 2.78 3.81
N LYS A 195 18.66 1.88 3.11
CA LYS A 195 18.18 2.05 1.73
C LYS A 195 16.71 1.68 1.84
N PRO A 196 15.75 2.63 1.83
CA PRO A 196 14.34 2.41 2.22
C PRO A 196 13.63 1.44 1.27
N LEU A 197 13.97 0.17 1.42
CA LEU A 197 13.61 -0.91 0.54
C LEU A 197 12.53 -1.73 1.22
N GLY A 198 11.44 -1.98 0.50
CA GLY A 198 10.27 -2.67 1.01
C GLY A 198 9.61 -1.96 2.19
N MET A 199 10.03 -0.74 2.52
CA MET A 199 9.53 0.01 3.67
C MET A 199 9.49 1.52 3.39
N ALA A 200 8.51 2.19 3.97
CA ALA A 200 8.40 3.64 4.03
C ALA A 200 8.39 4.08 5.50
N MET A 201 9.02 5.21 5.79
CA MET A 201 9.03 5.83 7.11
C MET A 201 8.45 7.23 7.00
N VAL A 202 7.59 7.60 7.95
CA VAL A 202 7.00 8.95 8.03
C VAL A 202 6.98 9.40 9.48
N GLU A 203 7.33 10.66 9.70
CA GLU A 203 7.25 11.34 10.99
C GLU A 203 6.06 12.30 10.94
N LEU A 204 5.13 12.19 11.89
CA LEU A 204 3.94 13.03 11.95
C LEU A 204 3.75 13.62 13.34
N LEU A 205 3.29 14.86 13.37
CA LEU A 205 2.77 15.54 14.56
C LEU A 205 1.31 15.89 14.28
N PHE A 206 0.41 15.48 15.17
CA PHE A 206 -1.01 15.84 15.10
C PHE A 206 -1.29 16.91 16.16
N ASP A 207 -1.81 18.06 15.71
CA ASP A 207 -2.18 19.20 16.56
C ASP A 207 -3.67 19.20 16.94
#